data_AF-A0A0F9FTN6-F1
#
_entry.id   AF-A0A0F9FTN6-F1
#
_cell.length_a   1.000
_cell.length_b   1.000
_cell.length_c   1.000
_cell.angle_alpha   90.00
_cell.angle_beta   90.00
_cell.angle_gamma   90.00
#
_symmetry.space_group_name_H-M   'P 1'
#
loop_
_entity.id
_entity.type
_entity.pdbx_description
1 polymer ?
#
loop_
_entity_poly.entity_id
_entity_poly.type
_entity_poly.pdbx_seq_one_letter_code
_entity_poly.pdbx_strand_id
1 'polypeptide(L)'
;DLFNAISNMEGVQPRNQEELLQRNQERLLQLGPVLERVHGEFLSKLIDRIFNQMIKADIVPPAPPEIQGQELDIRFISSLAMAQKAVAVQGIERLAGFVGNLAQMNPAALDKLDFDQSIDEYANAIGVPPKIVVPDEKLQEIREEKARQQQLALMMEAAKSAAPLTGQAVNAQKVFNEGPEGGGQS
;
A
#
# COMPACT_ATOMS: atom_id res chain seq x y z
N ASP A 1 -27.11 27.58 15.87
CA ASP A 1 -26.29 27.81 17.08
C ASP A 1 -25.59 26.54 17.60
N LEU A 2 -25.21 25.61 16.71
CA LEU A 2 -24.47 24.37 17.06
C LEU A 2 -23.03 24.65 17.50
N PHE A 3 -22.42 25.72 16.97
CA PHE A 3 -21.08 26.17 17.36
C PHE A 3 -21.04 26.69 18.80
N ASN A 4 -22.09 27.35 19.28
CA ASN A 4 -22.17 27.82 20.66
C ASN A 4 -22.43 26.68 21.67
N ALA A 5 -23.06 25.59 21.23
CA ALA A 5 -23.17 24.36 22.03
C ALA A 5 -21.84 23.57 22.08
N ILE A 6 -20.89 23.87 21.20
CA ILE A 6 -19.52 23.32 21.22
C ILE A 6 -18.60 24.18 22.12
N SER A 7 -18.82 25.50 22.19
CA SER A 7 -17.94 26.43 22.93
C SER A 7 -18.33 26.64 24.39
N ASN A 8 -19.60 26.60 24.75
CA ASN A 8 -20.04 26.79 26.14
C ASN A 8 -20.20 25.45 26.86
N MET A 9 -19.13 24.99 27.50
CA MET A 9 -19.15 23.90 28.47
C MET A 9 -19.33 24.46 29.89
N GLU A 10 -20.53 24.33 30.48
CA GLU A 10 -20.71 24.47 31.93
C GLU A 10 -20.13 23.23 32.64
N GLY A 11 -19.13 23.43 33.52
CA GLY A 11 -18.68 22.43 34.49
C GLY A 11 -17.15 22.24 34.61
N VAL A 12 -16.71 22.13 35.86
CA VAL A 12 -15.33 22.05 36.42
C VAL A 12 -14.34 21.20 35.59
N GLN A 13 -13.20 21.80 35.23
CA GLN A 13 -11.98 21.14 34.76
C GLN A 13 -11.09 20.72 35.96
N PRO A 14 -10.38 19.57 35.92
CA PRO A 14 -9.51 19.17 34.82
C PRO A 14 -9.94 17.86 34.15
N ARG A 15 -9.92 17.83 32.80
CA ARG A 15 -10.21 16.61 32.03
C ARG A 15 -8.92 16.00 31.50
N ASN A 16 -8.83 14.67 31.57
CA ASN A 16 -7.78 13.91 30.90
C ASN A 16 -7.92 14.12 29.38
N GLN A 17 -6.80 14.38 28.69
CA GLN A 17 -6.79 14.59 27.23
C GLN A 17 -7.37 13.38 26.47
N GLU A 18 -7.21 12.18 27.02
CA GLU A 18 -7.75 10.94 26.45
C GLU A 18 -9.29 10.91 26.47
N GLU A 19 -9.93 11.35 27.56
CA GLU A 19 -11.40 11.39 27.64
C GLU A 19 -11.98 12.37 26.62
N LEU A 20 -11.32 13.53 26.44
CA LEU A 20 -11.73 14.53 25.44
C LEU A 20 -11.62 13.98 24.02
N LEU A 21 -10.53 13.28 23.71
CA LEU A 21 -10.33 12.63 22.42
C LEU A 21 -11.38 11.55 22.17
N GLN A 22 -11.65 10.69 23.17
CA GLN A 22 -12.61 9.60 23.07
C GLN A 22 -14.04 10.12 22.86
N ARG A 23 -14.47 11.15 23.59
CA ARG A 23 -15.80 11.76 23.42
C ARG A 23 -15.95 12.50 22.09
N ASN A 24 -14.88 13.14 21.60
CA ASN A 24 -14.90 13.73 20.27
C ASN A 24 -15.00 12.65 19.17
N GLN A 25 -14.32 11.52 19.33
CA GLN A 25 -14.47 10.37 18.44
C GLN A 25 -15.89 9.80 18.47
N GLU A 26 -16.47 9.58 19.65
CA GLU A 26 -17.86 9.12 19.79
C GLU A 26 -18.87 10.07 19.12
N ARG A 27 -18.69 11.39 19.29
CA ARG A 27 -19.53 12.40 18.64
C ARG A 27 -19.38 12.39 17.12
N LEU A 28 -18.17 12.22 16.60
CA LEU A 28 -17.91 12.12 15.17
C LEU A 28 -18.54 10.86 14.57
N LEU A 29 -18.49 9.73 15.27
CA LEU A 29 -19.17 8.49 14.87
C LEU A 29 -20.69 8.67 14.83
N GLN A 30 -21.27 9.33 15.83
CA GLN A 30 -22.72 9.60 15.88
C GLN A 30 -23.18 10.57 14.79
N LEU A 31 -22.36 11.56 14.43
CA LEU A 31 -22.68 12.53 13.38
C LEU A 31 -22.47 11.99 11.96
N GLY A 32 -21.68 10.92 11.79
CA GLY A 32 -21.36 10.29 10.50
C GLY A 32 -22.60 10.08 9.60
N PRO A 33 -23.65 9.36 10.05
CA PRO A 33 -24.83 9.09 9.23
C PRO A 33 -25.66 10.33 8.86
N VAL A 34 -25.59 11.41 9.65
CA VAL A 34 -26.29 12.66 9.34
C VAL A 34 -25.51 13.44 8.28
N LEU A 35 -24.19 13.49 8.42
CA LEU A 35 -23.30 14.10 7.44
C LEU A 35 -23.37 13.38 6.09
N GLU A 36 -23.36 12.05 6.08
CA GLU A 36 -23.50 11.25 4.86
C GLU A 36 -24.82 11.53 4.13
N ARG A 37 -25.95 11.64 4.86
CA ARG A 37 -27.23 12.01 4.25
C ARG A 37 -27.25 13.44 3.70
N VAL A 38 -26.71 14.41 4.45
CA VAL A 38 -26.61 15.80 3.95
C VAL A 38 -25.73 15.86 2.70
N HIS A 39 -24.63 15.09 2.65
CA HIS A 39 -23.75 15.02 1.49
C HIS A 39 -24.41 14.32 0.30
N GLY A 40 -24.93 13.11 0.48
CA GLY A 40 -25.50 12.29 -0.58
C GLY A 40 -26.85 12.80 -1.10
N GLU A 41 -27.76 13.19 -0.20
CA GLU A 41 -29.15 13.47 -0.56
C GLU A 41 -29.40 14.95 -0.85
N PHE A 42 -28.73 15.87 -0.15
CA PHE A 42 -28.96 17.30 -0.29
C PHE A 42 -27.91 18.00 -1.14
N LEU A 43 -26.64 17.92 -0.75
CA LEU A 43 -25.55 18.65 -1.43
C LEU A 43 -25.35 18.16 -2.86
N SER A 44 -25.40 16.85 -3.11
CA SER A 44 -25.27 16.31 -4.47
C SER A 44 -26.39 16.83 -5.38
N LYS A 45 -27.66 16.79 -4.94
CA LYS A 45 -28.80 17.33 -5.69
C LYS A 45 -28.74 18.85 -5.91
N LEU A 46 -28.22 19.58 -4.93
CA LEU A 46 -28.04 21.03 -5.02
C LEU A 46 -26.95 21.37 -6.04
N ILE A 47 -25.83 20.65 -6.03
CA ILE A 47 -24.74 20.82 -7.00
C ILE A 47 -25.23 20.50 -8.42
N ASP A 48 -25.93 19.38 -8.62
CA ASP A 48 -26.52 19.02 -9.92
C ASP A 48 -27.43 20.14 -10.44
N ARG A 49 -28.29 20.69 -9.57
CA ARG A 49 -29.19 21.78 -9.92
C ARG A 49 -28.43 23.05 -10.31
N ILE A 50 -27.42 23.45 -9.53
CA ILE A 50 -26.62 24.64 -9.82
C ILE A 50 -25.84 24.45 -11.12
N PHE A 51 -25.19 23.30 -11.31
CA PHE A 51 -24.43 23.01 -12.51
C PHE A 51 -25.31 23.05 -13.77
N ASN A 52 -26.48 22.42 -13.73
CA ASN A 52 -27.46 22.52 -14.81
C ASN A 52 -27.91 23.95 -15.08
N GLN A 53 -28.05 24.78 -14.05
CA GLN A 53 -28.40 26.19 -14.20
C GLN A 53 -27.26 27.01 -14.80
N MET A 54 -26.00 26.69 -14.45
CA MET A 54 -24.82 27.34 -15.02
C MET A 54 -24.61 26.97 -16.49
N ILE A 55 -24.86 25.71 -16.88
CA ILE A 55 -24.86 25.28 -18.30
C ILE A 55 -25.95 26.04 -19.07
N LYS A 56 -27.17 26.13 -18.52
CA LYS A 56 -28.27 26.88 -19.16
C LYS A 56 -27.97 28.38 -19.29
N ALA A 57 -27.18 28.93 -18.39
CA ALA A 57 -26.79 30.34 -18.39
C ALA A 57 -25.54 30.63 -19.25
N ASP A 58 -24.95 29.61 -19.88
CA ASP A 58 -23.74 29.71 -20.72
C ASP A 58 -22.52 30.32 -19.97
N ILE A 59 -22.43 30.06 -18.65
CA ILE A 59 -21.35 30.56 -17.78
C ILE A 59 -20.19 29.56 -17.70
N VAL A 60 -20.46 28.27 -17.93
CA VAL A 60 -19.45 27.19 -17.90
C VAL A 60 -18.77 27.12 -19.27
N PRO A 61 -17.44 26.94 -19.36
CA PRO A 61 -16.77 26.69 -20.63
C PRO A 61 -17.36 25.47 -21.35
N PRO A 62 -17.29 25.43 -22.70
CA PRO A 62 -17.77 24.29 -23.46
C PRO A 62 -17.05 23.01 -23.02
N ALA A 63 -17.82 21.93 -22.94
CA ALA A 63 -17.30 20.61 -22.57
C ALA A 63 -16.20 20.18 -23.56
N PRO A 64 -15.06 19.65 -23.08
CA PRO A 64 -14.03 19.04 -23.92
C PRO A 64 -14.61 17.95 -24.85
N PRO A 65 -13.98 17.71 -26.02
CA PRO A 65 -14.46 16.73 -27.00
C PRO A 65 -14.63 15.33 -26.42
N GLU A 66 -13.80 14.95 -25.45
CA GLU A 66 -13.78 13.62 -24.85
C GLU A 66 -15.01 13.33 -23.99
N ILE A 67 -15.68 14.36 -23.46
CA ILE A 67 -16.84 14.22 -22.55
C ILE A 67 -18.12 14.83 -23.11
N GLN A 68 -18.09 15.25 -24.37
CA GLN A 68 -19.21 15.91 -25.01
C GLN A 68 -20.36 14.91 -25.22
N GLY A 69 -21.55 15.24 -24.70
CA GLY A 69 -22.72 14.36 -24.77
C GLY A 69 -22.70 13.16 -23.82
N GLN A 70 -21.72 13.05 -22.93
CA GLN A 70 -21.69 12.04 -21.88
C GLN A 70 -22.47 12.50 -20.63
N GLU A 71 -23.06 11.54 -19.92
CA GLU A 71 -23.67 11.80 -18.62
C GLU A 71 -22.58 12.05 -17.58
N LEU A 72 -22.63 13.21 -16.92
CA LEU A 72 -21.64 13.61 -15.92
C LEU A 72 -22.07 13.15 -14.53
N ASP A 73 -21.25 12.30 -13.89
CA ASP A 73 -21.39 11.95 -12.47
C ASP A 73 -20.62 12.95 -11.60
N ILE A 74 -21.34 13.91 -11.02
CA ILE A 74 -20.74 14.95 -10.18
C ILE A 74 -20.66 14.44 -8.73
N ARG A 75 -19.45 14.04 -8.32
CA ARG A 75 -19.20 13.57 -6.95
C ARG A 75 -18.62 14.68 -6.08
N PHE A 76 -19.37 15.10 -5.06
CA PHE A 76 -18.85 16.01 -4.04
C PHE A 76 -17.98 15.25 -3.03
N ILE A 77 -16.69 15.56 -2.98
CA ILE A 77 -15.79 15.07 -1.93
C ILE A 77 -15.71 16.15 -0.84
N SER A 78 -16.31 15.88 0.33
CA SER A 78 -16.29 16.83 1.43
C SER A 78 -14.92 16.95 2.08
N SER A 79 -14.63 18.09 2.71
CA SER A 79 -13.39 18.28 3.50
C SER A 79 -13.30 17.30 4.66
N LEU A 80 -14.42 16.90 5.25
CA LEU A 80 -14.48 15.85 6.26
C LEU A 80 -14.15 14.47 5.67
N ALA A 81 -14.69 14.13 4.50
CA ALA A 81 -14.35 12.88 3.81
C ALA A 81 -12.87 12.85 3.42
N MET A 82 -12.30 14.00 3.02
CA MET A 82 -10.86 14.14 2.80
C MET A 82 -10.07 13.96 4.10
N ALA A 83 -10.52 14.55 5.22
CA ALA A 83 -9.87 14.39 6.52
C ALA A 83 -9.93 12.93 7.01
N GLN A 84 -11.07 12.25 6.87
CA GLN A 84 -11.21 10.82 7.18
C GLN A 84 -10.30 9.96 6.31
N LYS A 85 -10.18 10.26 5.01
CA LYS A 85 -9.22 9.60 4.12
C LYS A 85 -7.78 9.88 4.54
N ALA A 86 -7.45 11.10 4.96
CA ALA A 86 -6.10 11.43 5.43
C ALA A 86 -5.72 10.64 6.69
N VAL A 87 -6.65 10.40 7.61
CA VAL A 87 -6.43 9.51 8.78
C VAL A 87 -6.12 8.08 8.32
N ALA A 88 -6.85 7.56 7.33
CA ALA A 88 -6.57 6.23 6.78
C ALA A 88 -5.18 6.16 6.11
N VAL A 89 -4.78 7.20 5.37
CA VAL A 89 -3.44 7.31 4.76
C VAL A 89 -2.35 7.31 5.82
N GLN A 90 -2.53 8.06 6.91
CA GLN A 90 -1.57 8.08 8.02
C GLN A 90 -1.44 6.70 8.69
N GLY A 91 -2.52 5.92 8.75
CA GLY A 91 -2.47 4.52 9.19
C GLY A 91 -1.56 3.67 8.29
N ILE A 92 -1.69 3.80 6.97
CA ILE A 92 -0.89 3.06 6.00
C ILE A 92 0.60 3.40 6.15
N GLU A 93 0.94 4.68 6.30
CA GLU A 93 2.32 5.12 6.51
C GLU A 93 2.94 4.53 7.77
N ARG A 94 2.18 4.47 8.88
CA ARG A 94 2.62 3.82 10.11
C ARG A 94 2.85 2.33 9.93
N LEU A 95 1.96 1.63 9.22
CA LEU A 95 2.12 0.21 8.89
C LEU A 95 3.40 -0.02 8.06
N ALA A 96 3.62 0.79 7.03
CA ALA A 96 4.82 0.69 6.19
C ALA A 96 6.11 0.91 6.99
N GLY A 97 6.11 1.89 7.91
CA GLY A 97 7.24 2.12 8.82
C GLY A 97 7.48 0.94 9.77
N PHE A 98 6.41 0.35 10.33
CA PHE A 98 6.50 -0.83 11.18
C PHE A 98 7.10 -2.02 10.43
N VAL A 99 6.60 -2.33 9.24
CA VAL A 99 7.14 -3.40 8.37
C VAL A 99 8.60 -3.13 8.00
N GLY A 100 8.94 -1.89 7.67
CA GLY A 100 10.32 -1.49 7.32
C GLY A 100 11.30 -1.66 8.47
N ASN A 101 10.87 -1.43 9.71
CA ASN A 101 11.69 -1.67 10.91
C ASN A 101 11.82 -3.18 11.19
N LEU A 102 10.74 -3.95 11.05
CA LEU A 102 10.77 -5.41 11.21
C LEU A 102 11.77 -6.06 10.23
N ALA A 103 11.79 -5.60 8.98
CA ALA A 103 12.72 -6.11 7.96
C ALA A 103 14.21 -5.87 8.29
N GLN A 104 14.52 -4.94 9.19
CA GLN A 104 15.89 -4.62 9.62
C GLN A 104 16.29 -5.30 10.94
N MET A 105 15.38 -6.04 11.59
CA MET A 105 15.65 -6.62 12.91
C MET A 105 16.68 -7.76 12.89
N ASN A 106 17.38 -7.89 14.00
CA ASN A 106 18.44 -8.89 14.22
C ASN A 106 17.89 -10.32 14.08
N PRO A 107 18.54 -11.20 13.29
CA PRO A 107 18.19 -12.61 13.12
C PRO A 107 17.85 -13.36 14.43
N ALA A 108 18.59 -13.11 15.51
CA ALA A 108 18.39 -13.81 16.78
C ALA A 108 17.10 -13.40 17.54
N ALA A 109 16.50 -12.25 17.21
CA ALA A 109 15.21 -11.82 17.76
C ALA A 109 14.03 -12.36 16.95
N LEU A 110 14.27 -12.83 15.72
CA LEU A 110 13.25 -13.34 14.80
C LEU A 110 12.69 -14.69 15.28
N ASP A 111 13.46 -15.48 16.05
CA ASP A 111 13.09 -16.83 16.48
C ASP A 111 11.85 -16.89 17.39
N LYS A 112 11.43 -15.76 17.96
CA LYS A 112 10.28 -15.68 18.89
C LYS A 112 9.10 -14.87 18.35
N LEU A 113 9.29 -14.11 17.29
CA LEU A 113 8.28 -13.20 16.76
C LEU A 113 7.76 -13.71 15.41
N ASP A 114 6.46 -13.95 15.34
CA ASP A 114 5.79 -14.18 14.05
C ASP A 114 5.57 -12.82 13.38
N PHE A 115 6.34 -12.54 12.33
CA PHE A 115 6.27 -11.28 11.59
C PHE A 115 4.96 -11.13 10.84
N ASP A 116 4.46 -12.22 10.26
CA ASP A 116 3.26 -12.19 9.44
C ASP A 116 2.06 -11.85 10.34
N GLN A 117 1.89 -12.58 11.44
CA GLN A 117 0.83 -12.30 12.42
C GLN A 117 0.99 -10.91 13.05
N SER A 118 2.22 -10.47 13.33
CA SER A 118 2.45 -9.15 13.93
C SER A 118 2.03 -8.01 13.01
N ILE A 119 2.20 -8.16 11.70
CA ILE A 119 1.77 -7.17 10.70
C ILE A 119 0.25 -7.11 10.65
N ASP A 120 -0.42 -8.26 10.67
CA ASP A 120 -1.88 -8.35 10.65
C ASP A 120 -2.52 -7.72 11.89
N GLU A 121 -2.03 -8.10 13.07
CA GLU A 121 -2.51 -7.55 14.35
C GLU A 121 -2.28 -6.04 14.44
N TYR A 122 -1.10 -5.56 13.99
CA TYR A 122 -0.81 -4.14 13.97
C TYR A 122 -1.74 -3.39 13.00
N ALA A 123 -1.90 -3.89 11.77
CA ALA A 123 -2.77 -3.30 10.76
C ALA A 123 -4.22 -3.18 11.23
N ASN A 124 -4.73 -4.21 11.90
CA ASN A 124 -6.06 -4.22 12.51
C ASN A 124 -6.16 -3.18 13.64
N ALA A 125 -5.16 -3.13 14.54
CA ALA A 125 -5.16 -2.21 15.67
C ALA A 125 -5.16 -0.73 15.25
N ILE A 126 -4.48 -0.37 14.17
CA ILE A 126 -4.44 1.02 13.67
C ILE A 126 -5.53 1.32 12.62
N GLY A 127 -6.44 0.37 12.36
CA GLY A 127 -7.61 0.57 11.51
C GLY A 127 -7.30 0.71 10.01
N VAL A 128 -6.24 0.07 9.53
CA VAL A 128 -5.88 0.08 8.10
C VAL A 128 -6.86 -0.79 7.31
N PRO A 129 -7.31 -0.37 6.12
CA PRO A 129 -8.16 -1.20 5.28
C PRO A 129 -7.55 -2.59 5.00
N PRO A 130 -8.28 -3.70 5.24
CA PRO A 130 -7.73 -5.05 5.14
C PRO A 130 -7.28 -5.43 3.72
N LYS A 131 -7.76 -4.72 2.69
CA LYS A 131 -7.31 -4.88 1.29
C LYS A 131 -5.83 -4.53 1.07
N ILE A 132 -5.19 -3.89 2.05
CA ILE A 132 -3.79 -3.45 1.98
C ILE A 132 -2.84 -4.57 2.40
N VAL A 133 -3.31 -5.47 3.28
CA VAL A 133 -2.53 -6.62 3.73
C VAL A 133 -2.79 -7.78 2.79
N VAL A 134 -1.72 -8.46 2.37
CA VAL A 134 -1.83 -9.59 1.43
C VAL A 134 -2.42 -10.78 2.19
N PRO A 135 -3.50 -11.41 1.70
CA PRO A 135 -4.05 -12.61 2.33
C PRO A 135 -3.07 -13.79 2.31
N ASP A 136 -3.11 -14.63 3.35
CA ASP A 136 -2.21 -15.77 3.54
C ASP A 136 -2.11 -16.69 2.34
N GLU A 137 -3.24 -17.03 1.70
CA GLU A 137 -3.27 -17.89 0.52
C GLU A 137 -2.41 -17.32 -0.62
N LYS A 138 -2.53 -16.01 -0.87
CA LYS A 138 -1.73 -15.32 -1.90
C LYS A 138 -0.28 -15.16 -1.46
N LEU A 139 -0.02 -14.97 -0.17
CA LEU A 139 1.34 -14.87 0.36
C LEU A 139 2.10 -16.19 0.16
N GLN A 140 1.43 -17.33 0.38
CA GLN A 140 2.00 -18.66 0.13
C GLN A 140 2.34 -18.87 -1.34
N GLU A 141 1.42 -18.55 -2.27
CA GLU A 141 1.68 -18.62 -3.72
C GLU A 141 2.92 -17.78 -4.12
N ILE A 142 3.02 -16.55 -3.62
CA ILE A 142 4.16 -15.66 -3.89
C ILE A 142 5.47 -16.25 -3.35
N ARG A 143 5.46 -16.87 -2.17
CA ARG A 143 6.64 -17.48 -1.55
C ARG A 143 7.08 -18.73 -2.30
N GLU A 144 6.14 -19.58 -2.72
CA GLU A 144 6.43 -20.74 -3.55
C GLU A 144 7.03 -20.35 -4.90
N GLU A 145 6.48 -19.33 -5.55
CA GLU A 145 7.00 -18.84 -6.82
C GLU A 145 8.41 -18.26 -6.67
N LYS A 146 8.65 -17.46 -5.62
CA LYS A 146 9.99 -16.94 -5.30
C LYS A 146 10.99 -18.06 -5.01
N ALA A 147 10.58 -19.09 -4.26
CA ALA A 147 11.45 -20.23 -3.95
C ALA A 147 11.82 -21.00 -5.22
N ARG A 148 10.86 -21.26 -6.13
CA ARG A 148 11.13 -21.89 -7.43
C ARG A 148 12.07 -21.04 -8.29
N GLN A 149 11.87 -19.73 -8.34
CA GLN A 149 12.76 -18.82 -9.07
C GLN A 149 14.17 -18.79 -8.50
N GLN A 150 14.33 -18.78 -7.17
CA GLN A 150 15.64 -18.86 -6.52
C GLN A 150 16.34 -20.18 -6.79
N GLN A 151 15.62 -21.31 -6.76
CA GLN A 151 16.20 -22.62 -7.05
C GLN A 151 16.70 -22.72 -8.50
N LEU A 152 15.92 -22.20 -9.45
CA LEU A 152 16.32 -22.11 -10.87
C LEU A 152 17.52 -21.18 -11.06
N ALA A 153 17.56 -20.04 -10.36
CA ALA A 153 18.69 -19.12 -10.41
C ALA A 153 19.98 -19.76 -9.90
N LEU A 154 19.92 -20.45 -8.75
CA LEU A 154 21.05 -21.20 -8.18
C LEU A 154 21.55 -22.30 -9.12
N MET A 155 20.66 -23.06 -9.76
CA MET A 155 21.05 -24.06 -10.76
C MET A 155 21.73 -23.43 -11.98
N MET A 156 21.22 -22.30 -12.46
CA MET A 156 21.81 -21.61 -13.62
C MET A 156 23.18 -21.00 -13.28
N GLU A 157 23.36 -20.49 -12.07
CA GLU A 157 24.63 -19.97 -11.58
C GLU A 157 25.67 -21.09 -11.34
N ALA A 158 25.23 -22.24 -10.82
CA ALA A 158 26.06 -23.44 -10.71
C ALA A 158 26.48 -23.97 -12.10
N ALA A 159 25.57 -23.97 -13.09
CA ALA A 159 25.89 -24.38 -14.46
C ALA A 159 26.87 -23.42 -15.15
N LYS A 160 26.74 -22.10 -14.94
CA LYS A 160 27.66 -21.09 -15.47
C LYS A 160 29.05 -21.15 -14.85
N SER A 161 29.16 -21.48 -13.55
CA SER A 161 30.44 -21.64 -12.86
C SER A 161 31.14 -22.98 -13.20
N ALA A 162 30.39 -24.02 -13.59
CA ALA A 162 30.96 -25.29 -14.08
C ALA A 162 31.42 -25.24 -15.56
N ALA A 163 30.86 -24.36 -16.37
CA ALA A 163 31.20 -24.24 -17.79
C ALA A 163 32.68 -23.88 -18.09
N PRO A 164 33.35 -22.92 -17.42
CA PRO A 164 34.75 -22.59 -17.73
C PRO A 164 35.76 -23.68 -17.36
N LEU A 165 35.43 -24.61 -16.45
CA LEU A 165 36.30 -25.72 -16.07
C LEU A 165 36.41 -26.80 -17.16
N THR A 166 35.34 -27.02 -17.93
CA THR A 166 35.38 -28.01 -19.02
C THR A 166 36.25 -27.54 -20.19
N GLY A 167 36.15 -26.26 -20.60
CA GLY A 167 36.96 -25.71 -21.70
C GLY A 167 38.47 -25.69 -21.45
N GLN A 168 38.90 -25.43 -20.21
CA GLN A 168 40.32 -25.49 -19.83
C GLN A 168 40.84 -26.93 -19.72
N ALA A 169 40.03 -27.86 -19.22
CA ALA A 169 40.39 -29.28 -19.18
C ALA A 169 40.51 -29.88 -20.59
N VAL A 170 39.64 -29.52 -21.54
CA VAL A 170 39.73 -30.04 -22.92
C VAL A 170 40.98 -29.50 -23.65
N ASN A 171 41.35 -28.24 -23.41
CA ASN A 171 42.58 -27.68 -23.99
C ASN A 171 43.86 -28.25 -23.34
N ALA A 172 43.87 -28.48 -22.03
CA ALA A 172 44.98 -29.15 -21.36
C ALA A 172 45.14 -30.60 -21.87
N GLN A 173 44.04 -31.33 -22.09
CA GLN A 173 44.09 -32.69 -22.63
C GLN A 173 44.60 -32.74 -24.08
N LYS A 174 44.27 -31.75 -24.92
CA LYS A 174 44.80 -31.66 -26.29
C LYS A 174 46.30 -31.35 -26.32
N VAL A 175 46.77 -30.41 -25.48
CA VAL A 175 48.20 -30.08 -25.39
C VAL A 175 49.01 -31.24 -24.80
N PHE A 176 48.45 -32.03 -23.87
CA PHE A 176 49.10 -33.23 -23.36
C PHE A 176 49.12 -34.41 -24.36
N ASN A 177 48.15 -34.48 -25.27
CA ASN A 177 48.11 -35.53 -26.29
C ASN A 177 48.92 -35.16 -27.56
N GLU A 178 49.42 -33.92 -27.66
CA GLU A 178 50.16 -33.40 -28.81
C GLU A 178 51.68 -33.19 -28.55
N GLY A 179 52.29 -33.83 -27.55
CA GLY A 179 53.75 -33.72 -27.37
C GLY A 179 54.45 -35.00 -26.90
N PRO A 180 55.65 -35.34 -27.41
CA PRO A 180 56.26 -35.03 -28.70
C PRO A 180 56.67 -36.34 -29.43
N GLU A 181 56.05 -36.66 -30.57
CA GLU A 181 56.65 -37.64 -31.49
C GLU A 181 57.74 -36.94 -32.32
N GLY A 182 59.00 -37.28 -32.05
CA GLY A 182 60.12 -36.90 -32.94
C GLY A 182 61.42 -36.63 -32.21
N GLY A 183 62.03 -37.68 -31.64
CA GLY A 183 63.45 -37.66 -31.33
C GLY A 183 64.29 -37.85 -32.58
N GLY A 184 65.45 -37.18 -32.62
CA GLY A 184 66.68 -37.75 -33.19
C GLY A 184 67.16 -37.23 -34.54
N GLN A 185 68.45 -36.84 -34.51
CA GLN A 185 69.44 -36.84 -35.60
C GLN A 185 69.41 -35.67 -36.58
N SER A 186 70.28 -34.68 -36.38
CA SER A 186 71.64 -34.58 -36.95
C SER A 186 72.20 -33.17 -36.78
#